data_AF-R4G5B9-F1
#
_entry.id   AF-R4G5B9-F1
#
_cell.length_a   1.000
_cell.length_b   1.000
_cell.length_c   1.000
_cell.angle_alpha   90.00
_cell.angle_beta   90.00
_cell.angle_gamma   90.00
#
_symmetry.space_group_name_H-M   'P 1'
#
loop_
_entity.id
_entity.type
_entity.pdbx_description
1 polymer ?
#
loop_
_entity_poly.entity_id
_entity_poly.type
_entity_poly.pdbx_seq_one_letter_code
_entity_poly.pdbx_strand_id
1 'polypeptide(L)'
;MQKKLTLFLAVIKIVAADETKKECPELTSKENFEPDKYFTGSWHVTHIMINGQKLEAKDLCCMEFKSEKLPNNTIREILVHYYPNKADESKFVYIENHISEESLKEIKGRYIAQYRAVDKE
;
A
#
# COMPACT_ATOMS: atom_id res chain seq x y z
N MET A 1 39.46 48.07 8.85
CA MET A 1 38.51 47.36 9.73
C MET A 1 37.19 47.20 8.98
N GLN A 2 37.03 46.10 8.24
CA GLN A 2 35.87 45.85 7.36
C GLN A 2 34.67 45.33 8.17
N LYS A 3 33.53 46.04 8.09
CA LYS A 3 32.26 45.57 8.64
C LYS A 3 31.70 44.48 7.70
N LYS A 4 31.66 43.23 8.16
CA LYS A 4 31.00 42.13 7.45
C LYS A 4 29.49 42.30 7.54
N LEU A 5 28.83 42.48 6.40
CA LEU A 5 27.38 42.50 6.28
C LEU A 5 26.91 41.04 6.14
N THR A 6 26.26 40.50 7.19
CA THR A 6 25.74 39.13 7.16
C THR A 6 24.36 39.14 6.50
N LEU A 7 24.27 38.58 5.30
CA LEU A 7 23.03 38.41 4.54
C LEU A 7 22.25 37.22 5.12
N PHE A 8 21.13 37.48 5.80
CA PHE A 8 20.17 36.44 6.19
C PHE A 8 19.29 36.09 4.98
N LEU A 9 19.62 35.01 4.28
CA LEU A 9 18.78 34.41 3.25
C LEU A 9 17.64 33.62 3.92
N ALA A 10 16.47 34.23 4.02
CA ALA A 10 15.24 33.53 4.39
C ALA A 10 14.83 32.61 3.23
N VAL A 11 15.00 31.29 3.41
CA VAL A 11 14.52 30.28 2.47
C VAL A 11 13.02 30.13 2.66
N ILE A 12 12.21 30.82 1.87
CA ILE A 12 10.78 30.59 1.79
C ILE A 12 10.58 29.27 1.03
N LYS A 13 10.32 28.18 1.76
CA LYS A 13 9.84 26.94 1.14
C LYS A 13 8.42 27.19 0.66
N ILE A 14 8.26 27.49 -0.63
CA ILE A 14 6.96 27.42 -1.30
C ILE A 14 6.64 25.93 -1.43
N VAL A 15 5.83 25.41 -0.50
CA VAL A 15 5.18 24.11 -0.71
C VAL A 15 4.03 24.41 -1.65
N ALA A 16 4.20 24.07 -2.94
CA ALA A 16 3.07 23.96 -3.84
C ALA A 16 2.15 22.86 -3.28
N ALA A 17 1.07 23.26 -2.63
CA ALA A 17 -0.04 22.38 -2.33
C ALA A 17 -0.81 22.20 -3.64
N ASP A 18 -0.35 21.29 -4.48
CA ASP A 18 -1.11 20.83 -5.62
C ASP A 18 -1.52 19.37 -5.41
N GLU A 19 -2.64 19.04 -6.04
CA GLU A 19 -3.46 17.83 -5.91
C GLU A 19 -4.41 17.83 -4.70
N THR A 20 -5.66 18.19 -5.02
CA THR A 20 -6.85 17.81 -4.25
C THR A 20 -6.71 16.35 -3.81
N LYS A 21 -6.48 16.12 -2.51
CA LYS A 21 -6.55 14.79 -1.93
C LYS A 21 -7.94 14.24 -2.24
N LYS A 22 -8.05 13.34 -3.22
CA LYS A 22 -9.23 12.50 -3.35
C LYS A 22 -9.32 11.69 -2.06
N GLU A 23 -10.25 12.06 -1.20
CA GLU A 23 -10.49 11.31 0.03
C GLU A 23 -10.88 9.88 -0.34
N CYS A 24 -10.27 8.91 0.34
CA CYS A 24 -10.67 7.52 0.18
C CYS A 24 -12.11 7.37 0.67
N PRO A 25 -12.98 6.65 -0.05
CA PRO A 25 -14.34 6.44 0.42
C PRO A 25 -14.32 5.67 1.74
N GLU A 26 -15.17 6.10 2.69
CA GLU A 26 -15.43 5.34 3.91
C GLU A 26 -16.23 4.08 3.53
N LEU A 27 -15.69 2.90 3.84
CA LEU A 27 -16.32 1.61 3.58
C LEU A 27 -16.72 0.94 4.89
N THR A 28 -17.91 0.32 4.91
CA THR A 28 -18.30 -0.53 6.03
C THR A 28 -17.44 -1.80 6.03
N SER A 29 -16.81 -2.07 7.17
CA SER A 29 -15.99 -3.27 7.35
C SER A 29 -16.81 -4.44 7.89
N LYS A 30 -16.32 -5.67 7.67
CA LYS A 30 -16.93 -6.88 8.22
C LYS A 30 -16.82 -6.85 9.74
N GLU A 31 -17.96 -6.91 10.43
CA GLU A 31 -18.03 -7.12 11.88
C GLU A 31 -17.72 -8.58 12.24
N ASN A 32 -17.24 -8.82 13.47
CA ASN A 32 -16.80 -10.13 13.95
C ASN A 32 -15.76 -10.76 13.00
N PHE A 33 -14.82 -9.95 12.53
CA PHE A 33 -13.73 -10.39 11.68
C PHE A 33 -12.79 -11.35 12.41
N GLU A 34 -12.42 -12.45 11.75
CA GLU A 34 -11.57 -13.49 12.32
C GLU A 34 -10.16 -13.41 11.66
N PRO A 35 -9.25 -12.54 12.16
CA PRO A 35 -7.96 -12.29 11.52
C PRO A 35 -7.11 -13.56 11.42
N ASP A 36 -7.18 -14.43 12.43
CA ASP A 36 -6.45 -15.69 12.48
C ASP A 36 -6.89 -16.69 11.41
N LYS A 37 -8.08 -16.52 10.84
CA LYS A 37 -8.54 -17.32 9.69
C LYS A 37 -8.20 -16.62 8.38
N TYR A 38 -8.39 -15.31 8.34
CA TYR A 38 -8.20 -14.52 7.11
C TYR A 38 -6.73 -14.44 6.69
N PHE A 39 -5.83 -14.18 7.64
CA PHE A 39 -4.40 -14.02 7.38
C PHE A 39 -3.64 -15.35 7.45
N THR A 40 -4.23 -16.41 6.88
CA THR A 40 -3.59 -17.71 6.75
C THR A 40 -3.57 -18.16 5.30
N GLY A 41 -2.40 -18.56 4.81
CA GLY A 41 -2.23 -19.05 3.44
C GLY A 41 -2.14 -17.94 2.40
N SER A 42 -2.68 -18.24 1.21
CA SER A 42 -2.64 -17.36 0.04
C SER A 42 -4.04 -17.00 -0.44
N TRP A 43 -4.21 -15.75 -0.89
CA TRP A 43 -5.39 -15.24 -1.57
C TRP A 43 -5.05 -14.88 -3.02
N HIS A 44 -5.92 -15.23 -3.96
CA HIS A 44 -5.80 -14.82 -5.36
C HIS A 44 -6.90 -13.83 -5.72
N VAL A 45 -6.53 -12.69 -6.33
CA VAL A 45 -7.52 -11.74 -6.82
C VAL A 45 -8.14 -12.25 -8.11
N THR A 46 -9.46 -12.40 -8.11
CA THR A 46 -10.21 -12.79 -9.30
C THR A 46 -10.82 -11.60 -10.04
N HIS A 47 -11.18 -10.53 -9.31
CA HIS A 47 -11.85 -9.35 -9.87
C HIS A 47 -11.41 -8.08 -9.13
N ILE A 48 -11.21 -6.98 -9.86
CA ILE A 48 -10.90 -5.65 -9.30
C ILE A 48 -11.76 -4.60 -10.01
N MET A 49 -12.29 -3.66 -9.23
CA MET A 49 -12.92 -2.45 -9.75
C MET A 49 -12.16 -1.24 -9.21
N ILE A 50 -11.66 -0.38 -10.09
CA ILE A 50 -10.99 0.88 -9.72
C ILE A 50 -11.87 2.04 -10.14
N ASN A 51 -12.55 2.65 -9.18
CA ASN A 51 -13.48 3.73 -9.44
C ASN A 51 -12.79 4.94 -10.08
N GLY A 52 -13.41 5.49 -11.14
CA GLY A 52 -12.88 6.65 -11.84
C GLY A 52 -11.66 6.36 -12.72
N GLN A 53 -11.29 5.09 -12.92
CA GLN A 53 -10.24 4.68 -13.84
C GLN A 53 -10.76 3.62 -14.81
N LYS A 54 -10.56 3.86 -16.10
CA LYS A 54 -10.69 2.82 -17.11
C LYS A 54 -9.34 2.12 -17.22
N LEU A 55 -9.31 0.81 -16.94
CA LEU A 55 -8.09 0.01 -17.05
C LEU A 55 -7.89 -0.42 -18.51
N GLU A 56 -6.69 -0.19 -19.02
CA GLU A 56 -6.27 -0.72 -20.31
C GLU A 56 -5.63 -2.11 -20.11
N ALA A 57 -5.58 -2.93 -21.16
CA ALA A 57 -5.10 -4.32 -21.07
C ALA A 57 -3.68 -4.46 -20.47
N LYS A 58 -2.83 -3.45 -20.67
CA LYS A 58 -1.47 -3.36 -20.13
C LYS A 58 -1.40 -3.14 -18.61
N ASP A 59 -2.47 -2.60 -18.03
CA ASP A 59 -2.57 -2.28 -16.60
C ASP A 59 -3.18 -3.44 -15.80
N LEU A 60 -3.73 -4.45 -16.50
CA LEU A 60 -4.24 -5.67 -15.89
C LEU A 60 -3.08 -6.56 -15.40
N CYS A 61 -3.21 -7.04 -14.16
CA CYS A 61 -2.26 -7.96 -13.55
C CYS A 61 -2.97 -9.11 -12.85
N CYS A 62 -2.25 -10.22 -12.71
CA CYS A 62 -2.59 -11.30 -11.79
C CYS A 62 -2.01 -10.95 -10.41
N MET A 63 -2.81 -11.11 -9.36
CA MET A 63 -2.39 -10.76 -8.00
C MET A 63 -2.57 -11.93 -7.03
N GLU A 64 -1.55 -12.15 -6.23
CA GLU A 64 -1.58 -13.06 -5.07
C GLU A 64 -1.13 -12.31 -3.81
N PHE A 65 -1.77 -12.58 -2.68
CA PHE A 65 -1.34 -12.16 -1.35
C PHE A 65 -1.02 -13.39 -0.53
N LYS A 66 0.12 -13.41 0.14
CA LYS A 66 0.46 -14.47 1.09
C LYS A 66 0.74 -13.83 2.45
N SER A 67 0.03 -14.28 3.47
CA SER A 67 0.15 -13.71 4.82
C SER A 67 0.85 -14.67 5.77
N GLU A 68 1.64 -14.12 6.67
CA GLU A 68 2.22 -14.82 7.82
C GLU A 68 2.14 -13.97 9.08
N LYS A 69 1.91 -14.61 10.22
CA LYS A 69 1.99 -13.97 11.52
C LYS A 69 3.41 -14.02 12.04
N LEU A 70 3.95 -12.86 12.40
CA LEU A 70 5.26 -12.73 13.01
C LEU A 70 5.15 -12.75 14.55
N PRO A 71 6.22 -13.16 15.27
CA PRO A 71 6.20 -13.25 16.74
C PRO A 71 5.95 -11.93 17.48
N ASN A 72 6.06 -10.79 16.80
CA ASN A 72 5.90 -9.44 17.37
C ASN A 72 4.47 -8.88 17.19
N ASN A 73 3.45 -9.73 17.10
CA ASN A 73 2.04 -9.33 16.85
C ASN A 73 1.86 -8.47 15.59
N THR A 74 2.69 -8.74 14.57
CA THR A 74 2.60 -8.12 13.25
C THR A 74 2.26 -9.20 12.24
N ILE A 75 1.29 -8.92 11.38
CA ILE A 75 1.03 -9.74 10.20
C ILE A 75 1.87 -9.16 9.07
N ARG A 76 2.73 -10.00 8.48
CA ARG A 76 3.43 -9.70 7.24
C ARG A 76 2.64 -10.27 6.08
N GLU A 77 2.44 -9.49 5.03
CA GLU A 77 1.75 -9.92 3.82
C GLU A 77 2.58 -9.57 2.60
N ILE A 78 2.86 -10.57 1.76
CA ILE A 78 3.59 -10.41 0.50
C ILE A 78 2.60 -10.44 -0.65
N LEU A 79 2.63 -9.36 -1.43
CA LEU A 79 1.82 -9.15 -2.61
C LEU A 79 2.70 -9.37 -3.82
N VAL A 80 2.22 -10.23 -4.71
CA VAL A 80 2.84 -10.47 -6.01
C VAL A 80 1.91 -9.94 -7.09
N HIS A 81 2.36 -8.98 -7.88
CA HIS A 81 1.66 -8.52 -9.07
C HIS A 81 2.42 -8.99 -10.32
N TYR A 82 1.76 -9.80 -11.14
CA TYR A 82 2.27 -10.24 -12.43
C TYR A 82 1.53 -9.52 -13.55
N TYR A 83 2.25 -8.71 -14.33
CA TYR A 83 1.73 -7.99 -15.49
C TYR A 83 2.10 -8.75 -16.77
N PRO A 84 1.20 -9.58 -17.33
CA PRO A 84 1.51 -10.38 -18.51
C PRO A 84 1.59 -9.55 -19.80
N ASN A 85 0.86 -8.42 -19.87
CA ASN A 85 0.65 -7.65 -21.09
C ASN A 85 1.41 -6.32 -21.11
N LYS A 86 2.50 -6.21 -20.34
CA LYS A 86 3.32 -5.00 -20.33
C LYS A 86 4.16 -4.93 -21.61
N ALA A 87 4.27 -3.74 -22.20
CA ALA A 87 4.59 -3.52 -23.62
C ALA A 87 5.86 -4.20 -24.15
N ASP A 88 6.88 -4.40 -23.30
CA ASP A 88 8.18 -4.93 -23.72
C ASP A 88 8.43 -6.36 -23.20
N GLU A 89 7.91 -6.70 -22.02
CA GLU A 89 8.03 -8.02 -21.41
C GLU A 89 7.07 -8.17 -20.22
N SER A 90 6.75 -9.41 -19.86
CA SER A 90 6.00 -9.71 -18.64
C SER A 90 6.78 -9.29 -17.41
N LYS A 91 6.13 -8.63 -16.44
CA LYS A 91 6.82 -8.07 -15.27
C LYS A 91 6.22 -8.56 -13.96
N PHE A 92 7.09 -8.89 -13.00
CA PHE A 92 6.70 -9.08 -11.60
C PHE A 92 7.00 -7.83 -10.77
N VAL A 93 6.10 -7.51 -9.84
CA VAL A 93 6.28 -6.49 -8.80
C VAL A 93 5.94 -7.13 -7.46
N TYR A 94 6.78 -6.92 -6.46
CA TYR A 94 6.60 -7.46 -5.12
C TYR A 94 6.45 -6.31 -4.12
N ILE A 95 5.42 -6.40 -3.27
CA ILE A 95 5.14 -5.44 -2.20
C ILE A 95 5.01 -6.22 -0.90
N GLU A 96 5.60 -5.70 0.16
CA GLU A 96 5.47 -6.24 1.50
C GLU A 96 4.69 -5.26 2.38
N ASN A 97 3.61 -5.77 2.97
CA ASN A 97 2.78 -5.09 3.94
C ASN A 97 3.12 -5.57 5.37
N HIS A 98 3.12 -4.63 6.30
CA HIS A 98 3.12 -4.90 7.75
C HIS A 98 1.84 -4.35 8.36
N ILE A 99 1.06 -5.23 8.97
CA ILE A 99 -0.23 -4.93 9.58
C ILE A 99 -0.10 -5.21 11.08
N SER A 100 -0.32 -4.21 11.92
CA SER A 100 -0.32 -4.40 13.37
C SER A 100 -1.61 -5.10 13.81
N GLU A 101 -1.49 -6.18 14.59
CA GLU A 101 -2.67 -6.85 15.18
C GLU A 101 -3.46 -5.92 16.11
N GLU A 102 -2.83 -4.86 16.63
CA GLU A 102 -3.53 -3.84 17.42
C GLU A 102 -4.65 -3.16 16.64
N SER A 103 -4.46 -2.94 15.34
CA SER A 103 -5.50 -2.31 14.49
C SER A 103 -6.73 -3.19 14.30
N LEU A 104 -6.65 -4.48 14.65
CA LEU A 104 -7.72 -5.48 14.49
C LEU A 104 -8.47 -5.78 15.80
N LYS A 105 -8.09 -5.15 16.92
CA LYS A 105 -8.68 -5.38 18.26
C LYS A 105 -10.18 -5.07 18.34
N GLU A 106 -10.69 -4.19 17.47
CA GLU A 106 -12.13 -3.89 17.37
C GLU A 106 -12.93 -5.04 16.76
N ILE A 107 -12.28 -6.14 16.33
CA ILE A 107 -12.89 -7.30 15.66
C ILE A 107 -13.65 -6.86 14.38
N LYS A 108 -13.12 -5.84 13.73
CA LYS A 108 -13.59 -5.31 12.45
C LYS A 108 -12.54 -5.59 11.39
N GLY A 109 -12.97 -5.92 10.18
CA GLY A 109 -12.10 -6.10 9.01
C GLY A 109 -11.57 -4.78 8.46
N ARG A 110 -11.06 -3.91 9.32
CA ARG A 110 -10.48 -2.60 9.00
C ARG A 110 -9.14 -2.51 9.71
N TYR A 111 -8.10 -2.20 8.94
CA TYR A 111 -6.73 -2.10 9.46
C TYR A 111 -5.92 -1.07 8.67
N ILE A 112 -4.79 -0.68 9.25
CA ILE A 112 -3.78 0.15 8.59
C ILE A 112 -2.56 -0.72 8.33
N ALA A 113 -2.07 -0.69 7.08
CA ALA A 113 -0.84 -1.37 6.68
C ALA A 113 0.25 -0.36 6.34
N GLN A 114 1.48 -0.63 6.74
CA GLN A 114 2.66 0.02 6.20
C GLN A 114 3.23 -0.85 5.08
N TYR A 115 3.48 -0.28 3.91
CA TYR A 115 3.93 -1.06 2.74
C TYR A 115 5.30 -0.60 2.24
N ARG A 116 6.05 -1.52 1.63
CA ARG A 116 7.30 -1.24 0.91
C ARG A 116 7.45 -2.14 -0.32
N ALA A 117 8.08 -1.62 -1.37
CA ALA A 117 8.53 -2.45 -2.47
C ALA A 117 9.70 -3.33 -2.02
N VAL A 118 9.75 -4.57 -2.49
CA VAL A 118 10.81 -5.53 -2.18
C VAL A 118 11.26 -6.24 -3.46
N ASP A 119 12.46 -6.80 -3.43
CA ASP A 119 12.92 -7.71 -4.49
C ASP A 119 12.24 -9.08 -4.33
N LYS A 120 12.33 -9.89 -5.39
CA LYS A 120 11.99 -11.30 -5.28
C LYS A 120 12.96 -11.95 -4.28
N GLU A 121 12.42 -12.59 -3.25
CA GLU A 121 13.20 -13.42 -2.32
C GLU A 121 14.03 -14.48 -3.04
#